data_AF-A0AA87UCF4-F1
#
_entry.id   AF-A0AA87UCF4-F1
#
_cell.length_a   1.000
_cell.length_b   1.000
_cell.length_c   1.000
_cell.angle_alpha   90.00
_cell.angle_beta   90.00
_cell.angle_gamma   90.00
#
_symmetry.space_group_name_H-M   'P 1'
#
loop_
_entity.id
_entity.type
_entity.pdbx_description
1 polymer ?
#
loop_
_entity_poly.entity_id
_entity_poly.type
_entity_poly.pdbx_seq_one_letter_code
_entity_poly.pdbx_strand_id
1 'polypeptide(L)'
;MQQAANREAFEARLRAVGEARYHDKHPFHQQLHGGQCSMIQVRAWVINRYYYQSRIPMKDAAFLSRCEDPQLRRAWRNRIEDHDGGVDEGGGIRRWLKLAEAVGLDPDYVASTRGVLAGTRFAVEAYVHFVREKPMLEAVASSLTEMFAPAIHANRIAGLIEHYAFANDSALAYFRQRLNEAPKEVAFGLNYVLDHADTLEKQDASVAALTFKTDVLWSQLDALSHAYVSPGLIPPGGWDGREGVIS
;
A
#
# COMPACT_ATOMS: atom_id res chain seq x y z
N MET A 1 -10.56 -19.37 30.25
CA MET A 1 -10.44 -18.76 28.90
C MET A 1 -10.36 -17.26 29.09
N GLN A 2 -9.44 -16.56 28.43
CA GLN A 2 -9.44 -15.09 28.43
C GLN A 2 -10.72 -14.59 27.75
N GLN A 3 -11.33 -13.56 28.31
CA GLN A 3 -12.53 -12.93 27.77
C GLN A 3 -12.16 -11.99 26.62
N ALA A 4 -13.05 -11.83 25.64
CA ALA A 4 -12.87 -10.83 24.57
C ALA A 4 -12.67 -9.44 25.18
N ALA A 5 -11.73 -8.67 24.63
CA ALA A 5 -11.53 -7.30 25.05
C ALA A 5 -12.76 -6.46 24.68
N ASN A 6 -13.06 -5.43 25.46
CA ASN A 6 -14.10 -4.47 25.08
C ASN A 6 -13.67 -3.69 23.82
N ARG A 7 -14.62 -2.97 23.21
CA ARG A 7 -14.41 -2.26 21.93
C ARG A 7 -13.17 -1.35 21.95
N GLU A 8 -13.04 -0.52 22.99
CA GLU A 8 -11.94 0.44 23.13
C GLU A 8 -10.58 -0.26 23.27
N ALA A 9 -10.50 -1.28 24.12
CA ALA A 9 -9.29 -2.06 24.32
C ALA A 9 -8.91 -2.85 23.05
N PHE A 10 -9.89 -3.35 22.29
CA PHE A 10 -9.62 -4.01 21.03
C PHE A 10 -9.15 -3.03 19.94
N GLU A 11 -9.75 -1.84 19.84
CA GLU A 11 -9.26 -0.79 18.94
C GLU A 11 -7.81 -0.38 19.29
N ALA A 12 -7.49 -0.22 20.58
CA ALA A 12 -6.14 0.08 21.03
C ALA A 12 -5.13 -1.00 20.59
N ARG A 13 -5.51 -2.29 20.66
CA ARG A 13 -4.68 -3.40 20.15
C ARG A 13 -4.42 -3.28 18.65
N LEU A 14 -5.43 -2.91 17.84
CA LEU A 14 -5.26 -2.70 16.41
C LEU A 14 -4.32 -1.52 16.11
N ARG A 15 -4.46 -0.41 16.85
CA ARG A 15 -3.59 0.77 16.70
C ARG A 15 -2.14 0.49 17.08
N ALA A 16 -1.90 -0.28 18.14
CA ALA A 16 -0.57 -0.70 18.56
C ALA A 16 0.19 -1.46 17.46
N VAL A 17 -0.49 -2.21 16.58
CA VAL A 17 0.17 -2.86 15.43
C VAL A 17 0.79 -1.82 14.50
N GLY A 18 0.09 -0.72 14.18
CA GLY A 18 0.63 0.33 13.33
C GLY A 18 1.77 1.10 13.98
N GLU A 19 1.63 1.42 15.27
CA GLU A 19 2.66 2.09 16.07
C GLU A 19 3.96 1.27 16.16
N ALA A 20 3.89 -0.06 16.11
CA ALA A 20 5.06 -0.91 16.16
C ALA A 20 5.60 -1.31 14.77
N ARG A 21 4.72 -1.53 13.79
CA ARG A 21 5.06 -2.29 12.56
C ARG A 21 4.76 -1.61 11.24
N TYR A 22 4.13 -0.43 11.24
CA TYR A 22 3.86 0.22 9.97
C TYR A 22 5.15 0.64 9.25
N HIS A 23 5.12 0.62 7.92
CA HIS A 23 6.34 0.67 7.10
C HIS A 23 7.04 2.05 7.07
N ASP A 24 6.51 3.06 7.75
CA ASP A 24 7.19 4.34 7.97
C ASP A 24 8.43 4.20 8.85
N LYS A 25 8.48 3.13 9.65
CA LYS A 25 9.63 2.81 10.50
C LYS A 25 10.74 2.09 9.74
N HIS A 26 10.48 1.67 8.51
CA HIS A 26 11.47 0.94 7.74
C HIS A 26 12.61 1.88 7.30
N PRO A 27 13.90 1.49 7.42
CA PRO A 27 15.03 2.36 7.06
C PRO A 27 14.99 2.90 5.63
N PHE A 28 14.57 2.08 4.65
CA PHE A 28 14.34 2.54 3.27
C PHE A 28 13.31 3.69 3.18
N HIS A 29 12.22 3.63 3.96
CA HIS A 29 11.22 4.69 3.96
C HIS A 29 11.80 5.99 4.53
N GLN A 30 12.54 5.90 5.64
CA GLN A 30 13.23 7.04 6.24
C GLN A 30 14.26 7.65 5.27
N GLN A 31 15.05 6.82 4.59
CA GLN A 31 16.00 7.29 3.57
C GLN A 31 15.31 8.00 2.40
N LEU A 32 14.22 7.41 1.89
CA LEU A 32 13.45 7.98 0.78
C LEU A 32 12.88 9.35 1.17
N HIS A 33 12.22 9.45 2.32
CA HIS A 33 11.55 10.69 2.71
C HIS A 33 12.47 11.71 3.38
N GLY A 34 13.66 11.30 3.82
CA GLY A 34 14.74 12.19 4.29
C GLY A 34 15.75 12.59 3.22
N GLY A 35 15.48 12.32 1.93
CA GLY A 35 16.33 12.78 0.82
C GLY A 35 17.64 12.02 0.61
N GLN A 36 17.79 10.86 1.26
CA GLN A 36 19.02 10.07 1.22
C GLN A 36 19.04 9.04 0.09
N CYS A 37 17.90 8.78 -0.56
CA CYS A 37 17.87 7.89 -1.72
C CYS A 37 18.39 8.58 -2.98
N SER A 38 19.25 7.89 -3.73
CA SER A 38 19.64 8.25 -5.10
C SER A 38 18.47 8.12 -6.08
N MET A 39 18.57 8.74 -7.26
CA MET A 39 17.50 8.60 -8.26
C MET A 39 17.30 7.17 -8.76
N ILE A 40 18.33 6.32 -8.75
CA ILE A 40 18.17 4.88 -9.05
C ILE A 40 17.28 4.23 -7.98
N GLN A 41 17.52 4.51 -6.70
CA GLN A 41 16.71 3.96 -5.60
C GLN A 41 15.27 4.48 -5.62
N VAL A 42 15.07 5.77 -5.93
CA VAL A 42 13.73 6.36 -6.10
C VAL A 42 12.99 5.70 -7.26
N ARG A 43 13.62 5.56 -8.43
CA ARG A 43 13.02 4.90 -9.60
C ARG A 43 12.66 3.44 -9.34
N ALA A 44 13.56 2.70 -8.70
CA ALA A 44 13.31 1.32 -8.30
C ALA A 44 12.10 1.22 -7.36
N TRP A 45 11.97 2.15 -6.41
CA TRP A 45 10.78 2.24 -5.55
C TRP A 45 9.51 2.56 -6.34
N VAL A 46 9.55 3.50 -7.29
CA VAL A 46 8.38 3.82 -8.15
C VAL A 46 7.92 2.60 -8.95
N ILE A 47 8.85 1.86 -9.57
CA ILE A 47 8.58 0.64 -10.35
C ILE A 47 7.92 -0.43 -9.47
N ASN A 48 8.53 -0.73 -8.32
CA ASN A 48 8.04 -1.80 -7.44
C ASN A 48 6.70 -1.41 -6.79
N ARG A 49 6.56 -0.16 -6.36
CA ARG A 49 5.35 0.30 -5.70
C ARG A 49 4.18 0.47 -6.68
N TYR A 50 4.44 0.70 -7.97
CA TYR A 50 3.41 0.59 -9.01
C TYR A 50 2.77 -0.81 -9.03
N TYR A 51 3.56 -1.88 -8.86
CA TYR A 51 3.00 -3.23 -8.79
C TYR A 51 2.01 -3.36 -7.62
N TYR A 52 2.36 -2.88 -6.43
CA TYR A 52 1.43 -2.84 -5.31
C TYR A 52 0.17 -2.03 -5.66
N GLN A 53 0.32 -0.82 -6.22
CA GLN A 53 -0.81 0.04 -6.55
C GLN A 53 -1.75 -0.56 -7.60
N SER A 54 -1.23 -1.18 -8.65
CA SER A 54 -2.01 -1.82 -9.71
C SER A 54 -2.74 -3.09 -9.26
N ARG A 55 -2.33 -3.69 -8.13
CA ARG A 55 -2.99 -4.87 -7.56
C ARG A 55 -4.00 -4.55 -6.47
N ILE A 56 -4.11 -3.32 -6.00
CA ILE A 56 -5.17 -2.92 -5.06
C ILE A 56 -6.58 -3.12 -5.63
N PRO A 57 -6.93 -2.62 -6.84
CA PRO A 57 -8.28 -2.87 -7.39
C PRO A 57 -8.53 -4.36 -7.67
N MET A 58 -7.49 -5.14 -8.02
CA MET A 58 -7.61 -6.59 -8.16
C MET A 58 -7.93 -7.28 -6.83
N LYS A 59 -7.26 -6.86 -5.74
CA LYS A 59 -7.55 -7.31 -4.37
C LYS A 59 -8.95 -6.92 -3.95
N ASP A 60 -9.39 -5.70 -4.25
CA ASP A 60 -10.73 -5.21 -3.91
C ASP A 60 -11.82 -5.89 -4.74
N ALA A 61 -11.56 -6.24 -6.00
CA ALA A 61 -12.47 -7.06 -6.80
C ALA A 61 -12.59 -8.48 -6.24
N ALA A 62 -11.48 -9.09 -5.82
CA ALA A 62 -11.48 -10.39 -5.16
C ALA A 62 -12.23 -10.38 -3.82
N PHE A 63 -12.18 -9.26 -3.08
CA PHE A 63 -13.02 -9.04 -1.91
C PHE A 63 -14.50 -8.97 -2.29
N LEU A 64 -14.86 -8.16 -3.30
CA LEU A 64 -16.24 -7.98 -3.73
C LEU A 64 -16.88 -9.26 -4.25
N SER A 65 -16.13 -10.13 -4.94
CA SER A 65 -16.67 -11.38 -5.51
C SER A 65 -17.20 -12.37 -4.49
N ARG A 66 -16.79 -12.23 -3.22
CA ARG A 66 -17.21 -13.08 -2.08
C ARG A 66 -18.06 -12.32 -1.06
N CYS A 67 -18.43 -11.06 -1.34
CA CYS A 67 -19.17 -10.21 -0.42
C CYS A 67 -20.66 -10.30 -0.70
N GLU A 68 -21.42 -10.95 0.19
CA GLU A 68 -22.87 -11.14 0.03
C GLU A 68 -23.68 -9.91 0.47
N ASP A 69 -23.17 -9.10 1.40
CA ASP A 69 -23.84 -7.88 1.88
C ASP A 69 -23.80 -6.75 0.83
N PRO A 70 -24.95 -6.31 0.28
CA PRO A 70 -25.00 -5.21 -0.67
C PRO A 70 -24.56 -3.84 -0.09
N GLN A 71 -24.70 -3.62 1.22
CA GLN A 71 -24.24 -2.36 1.85
C GLN A 71 -22.71 -2.32 1.87
N LEU A 72 -22.07 -3.40 2.31
CA LEU A 72 -20.62 -3.56 2.24
C LEU A 72 -20.10 -3.44 0.80
N ARG A 73 -20.75 -4.07 -0.20
CA ARG A 73 -20.34 -3.91 -1.60
C ARG A 73 -20.41 -2.46 -2.10
N ARG A 74 -21.49 -1.73 -1.74
CA ARG A 74 -21.64 -0.30 -2.12
C ARG A 74 -20.57 0.59 -1.49
N ALA A 75 -20.19 0.32 -0.24
CA ALA A 75 -19.11 1.04 0.41
C ALA A 75 -17.74 0.69 -0.19
N TRP A 76 -17.51 -0.59 -0.50
CA TRP A 76 -16.19 -1.09 -0.90
C TRP A 76 -15.84 -0.81 -2.36
N ARG A 77 -16.82 -0.73 -3.28
CA ARG A 77 -16.55 -0.51 -4.72
C ARG A 77 -15.86 0.81 -5.03
N ASN A 78 -16.06 1.85 -4.20
CA ASN A 78 -15.42 3.15 -4.38
C ASN A 78 -13.89 3.02 -4.40
N ARG A 79 -13.33 2.05 -3.66
CA ARG A 79 -11.89 1.75 -3.68
C ARG A 79 -11.39 1.39 -5.08
N ILE A 80 -12.18 0.64 -5.85
CA ILE A 80 -11.85 0.30 -7.25
C ILE A 80 -11.98 1.54 -8.13
N GLU A 81 -13.10 2.26 -7.99
CA GLU A 81 -13.38 3.49 -8.74
C GLU A 81 -12.27 4.54 -8.54
N ASP A 82 -11.74 4.70 -7.32
CA ASP A 82 -10.65 5.65 -7.01
C ASP A 82 -9.31 5.23 -7.65
N HIS A 83 -9.04 3.92 -7.75
CA HIS A 83 -7.79 3.40 -8.33
C HIS A 83 -7.81 3.39 -9.86
N ASP A 84 -8.90 2.91 -10.44
CA ASP A 84 -9.05 2.75 -11.89
C ASP A 84 -9.47 4.08 -12.53
N GLY A 85 -10.36 4.83 -11.87
CA GLY A 85 -11.01 6.04 -12.36
C GLY A 85 -11.95 5.77 -13.54
N GLY A 86 -12.52 6.85 -14.10
CA GLY A 86 -13.25 6.74 -15.35
C GLY A 86 -12.31 6.59 -16.56
N VAL A 87 -12.92 6.29 -17.70
CA VAL A 87 -12.25 5.93 -18.95
C VAL A 87 -11.25 7.03 -19.38
N ASP A 88 -11.69 8.28 -19.34
CA ASP A 88 -10.96 9.41 -19.91
C ASP A 88 -10.02 10.07 -18.89
N GLU A 89 -10.44 10.21 -17.64
CA GLU A 89 -9.68 10.86 -16.58
C GLU A 89 -8.66 9.92 -15.92
N GLY A 90 -9.01 8.64 -15.77
CA GLY A 90 -8.24 7.64 -15.02
C GLY A 90 -8.14 7.92 -13.52
N GLY A 91 -7.70 6.91 -12.77
CA GLY A 91 -7.65 6.95 -11.32
C GLY A 91 -6.24 7.08 -10.75
N GLY A 92 -6.08 6.60 -9.52
CA GLY A 92 -4.81 6.54 -8.81
C GLY A 92 -3.69 5.83 -9.59
N ILE A 93 -4.01 4.80 -10.39
CA ILE A 93 -3.01 4.09 -11.20
C ILE A 93 -2.40 5.01 -12.25
N ARG A 94 -3.23 5.80 -12.97
CA ARG A 94 -2.75 6.77 -13.96
C ARG A 94 -1.95 7.90 -13.30
N ARG A 95 -2.38 8.37 -12.12
CA ARG A 95 -1.61 9.34 -11.33
C ARG A 95 -0.24 8.79 -10.90
N TRP A 96 -0.14 7.49 -10.64
CA TRP A 96 1.16 6.84 -10.36
C TRP A 96 2.07 6.79 -11.59
N LEU A 97 1.51 6.55 -12.79
CA LEU A 97 2.29 6.58 -14.02
C LEU A 97 2.83 7.99 -14.32
N LYS A 98 2.09 9.06 -13.99
CA LYS A 98 2.63 10.44 -14.04
C LYS A 98 3.80 10.66 -13.09
N LEU A 99 3.79 10.01 -11.91
CA LEU A 99 4.94 10.01 -11.01
C LEU A 99 6.15 9.27 -11.63
N ALA A 100 5.91 8.18 -12.37
CA ALA A 100 6.95 7.49 -13.12
C ALA A 100 7.61 8.40 -14.17
N GLU A 101 6.82 9.12 -14.97
CA GLU A 101 7.33 10.11 -15.94
C GLU A 101 8.16 11.17 -15.25
N ALA A 102 7.68 11.71 -14.13
CA ALA A 102 8.36 12.77 -13.40
C ALA A 102 9.74 12.33 -12.87
N VAL A 103 9.90 11.06 -12.49
CA VAL A 103 11.22 10.52 -12.11
C VAL A 103 12.05 10.09 -13.32
N GLY A 104 11.58 10.28 -14.55
CA GLY A 104 12.29 9.94 -15.80
C GLY A 104 12.18 8.47 -16.19
N LEU A 105 11.04 7.82 -15.91
CA LEU A 105 10.73 6.48 -16.37
C LEU A 105 9.65 6.52 -17.46
N ASP A 106 9.77 5.61 -18.44
CA ASP A 106 8.73 5.31 -19.42
C ASP A 106 7.50 4.69 -18.72
N PRO A 107 6.31 5.32 -18.82
CA PRO A 107 5.06 4.77 -18.29
C PRO A 107 4.77 3.34 -18.76
N ASP A 108 5.05 3.03 -20.02
CA ASP A 108 4.73 1.73 -20.60
C ASP A 108 5.66 0.65 -20.04
N TYR A 109 6.93 1.00 -19.77
CA TYR A 109 7.84 0.13 -19.04
C TYR A 109 7.33 -0.18 -17.64
N VAL A 110 6.96 0.86 -16.88
CA VAL A 110 6.42 0.68 -15.51
C VAL A 110 5.12 -0.13 -15.54
N ALA A 111 4.21 0.17 -16.48
CA ALA A 111 2.95 -0.52 -16.66
C ALA A 111 3.12 -2.00 -17.02
N SER A 112 4.19 -2.35 -17.74
CA SER A 112 4.50 -3.74 -18.10
C SER A 112 4.86 -4.62 -16.90
N THR A 113 5.21 -4.02 -15.76
CA THR A 113 5.69 -4.71 -14.54
C THR A 113 6.98 -5.52 -14.73
N ARG A 114 7.68 -5.33 -15.87
CA ARG A 114 9.07 -5.79 -16.02
C ARG A 114 9.95 -5.05 -15.01
N GLY A 115 10.98 -5.72 -14.50
CA GLY A 115 11.88 -5.13 -13.50
C GLY A 115 11.34 -5.09 -12.06
N VAL A 116 10.06 -5.44 -11.82
CA VAL A 116 9.52 -5.59 -10.45
C VAL A 116 10.20 -6.77 -9.76
N LEU A 117 10.73 -6.53 -8.56
CA LEU A 117 11.42 -7.55 -7.77
C LEU A 117 10.47 -8.70 -7.41
N ALA A 118 10.99 -9.94 -7.45
CA ALA A 118 10.22 -11.12 -7.05
C ALA A 118 9.71 -11.01 -5.60
N GLY A 119 10.52 -10.47 -4.67
CA GLY A 119 10.10 -10.22 -3.29
C GLY A 119 8.89 -9.29 -3.19
N THR A 120 8.85 -8.23 -4.00
CA THR A 120 7.68 -7.35 -4.11
C THR A 120 6.49 -8.10 -4.69
N ARG A 121 6.69 -8.86 -5.77
CA ARG A 121 5.64 -9.62 -6.44
C ARG A 121 4.96 -10.60 -5.48
N PHE A 122 5.74 -11.41 -4.78
CA PHE A 122 5.23 -12.40 -3.84
C PHE A 122 4.51 -11.76 -2.64
N ALA A 123 5.05 -10.68 -2.07
CA ALA A 123 4.39 -9.98 -0.97
C ALA A 123 3.03 -9.41 -1.40
N VAL A 124 2.96 -8.80 -2.60
CA VAL A 124 1.71 -8.23 -3.13
C VAL A 124 0.69 -9.31 -3.49
N GLU A 125 1.13 -10.40 -4.14
CA GLU A 125 0.25 -11.52 -4.48
C GLU A 125 -0.29 -12.24 -3.25
N ALA A 126 0.53 -12.39 -2.20
CA ALA A 126 0.07 -12.89 -0.91
C ALA A 126 -1.10 -12.06 -0.37
N TYR A 127 -1.10 -10.73 -0.55
CA TYR A 127 -2.21 -9.90 -0.11
C TYR A 127 -3.49 -10.15 -0.91
N VAL A 128 -3.38 -10.29 -2.24
CA VAL A 128 -4.53 -10.62 -3.10
C VAL A 128 -5.11 -11.98 -2.71
N HIS A 129 -4.27 -13.01 -2.53
CA HIS A 129 -4.71 -14.34 -2.10
C HIS A 129 -5.31 -14.33 -0.70
N PHE A 130 -4.70 -13.64 0.26
CA PHE A 130 -5.20 -13.54 1.63
C PHE A 130 -6.65 -13.02 1.65
N VAL A 131 -6.92 -11.94 0.91
CA VAL A 131 -8.27 -11.34 0.83
C VAL A 131 -9.27 -12.24 0.10
N ARG A 132 -8.81 -12.99 -0.89
CA ARG A 132 -9.64 -13.97 -1.62
C ARG A 132 -10.04 -15.15 -0.73
N GLU A 133 -9.13 -15.65 0.09
CA GLU A 133 -9.24 -16.95 0.75
C GLU A 133 -9.70 -16.85 2.21
N LYS A 134 -9.22 -15.87 2.98
CA LYS A 134 -9.50 -15.76 4.41
C LYS A 134 -10.95 -15.38 4.70
N PRO A 135 -11.50 -15.69 5.88
CA PRO A 135 -12.82 -15.21 6.29
C PRO A 135 -12.97 -13.68 6.15
N MET A 136 -14.22 -13.24 5.96
CA MET A 136 -14.52 -11.84 5.60
C MET A 136 -13.98 -10.85 6.63
N LEU A 137 -14.01 -11.20 7.92
CA LEU A 137 -13.50 -10.37 9.00
C LEU A 137 -12.00 -10.09 8.85
N GLU A 138 -11.17 -11.11 8.63
CA GLU A 138 -9.73 -10.92 8.42
C GLU A 138 -9.44 -10.16 7.12
N ALA A 139 -10.21 -10.41 6.06
CA ALA A 139 -10.09 -9.67 4.81
C ALA A 139 -10.35 -8.16 5.03
N VAL A 140 -11.39 -7.78 5.78
CA VAL A 140 -11.62 -6.38 6.16
C VAL A 140 -10.51 -5.86 7.08
N ALA A 141 -10.12 -6.62 8.11
CA ALA A 141 -9.09 -6.21 9.06
C ALA A 141 -7.72 -5.93 8.40
N SER A 142 -7.37 -6.68 7.35
CA SER A 142 -6.15 -6.47 6.56
C SER A 142 -6.13 -5.13 5.78
N SER A 143 -7.26 -4.43 5.64
CA SER A 143 -7.31 -3.08 5.05
C SER A 143 -6.95 -1.97 6.06
N LEU A 144 -7.06 -2.24 7.36
CA LEU A 144 -6.98 -1.22 8.42
C LEU A 144 -5.63 -0.54 8.59
N THR A 145 -4.60 -0.96 7.85
CA THR A 145 -3.36 -0.18 7.72
C THR A 145 -3.58 1.26 7.24
N GLU A 146 -4.72 1.54 6.62
CA GLU A 146 -5.13 2.89 6.22
C GLU A 146 -5.37 3.83 7.41
N MET A 147 -5.61 3.31 8.63
CA MET A 147 -5.65 4.12 9.87
C MET A 147 -4.36 4.91 10.09
N PHE A 148 -3.25 4.41 9.58
CA PHE A 148 -1.92 4.98 9.79
C PHE A 148 -1.47 5.86 8.61
N ALA A 149 -2.15 5.77 7.46
CA ALA A 149 -1.74 6.42 6.23
C ALA A 149 -1.78 7.97 6.24
N PRO A 150 -2.78 8.65 6.85
CA PRO A 150 -2.91 10.11 6.75
C PRO A 150 -1.73 10.90 7.33
N ALA A 151 -1.29 10.56 8.56
CA ALA A 151 -0.14 11.20 9.19
C ALA A 151 1.14 11.05 8.35
N ILE A 152 1.25 9.93 7.64
CA ILE A 152 2.42 9.62 6.82
C ILE A 152 2.36 10.31 5.47
N HIS A 153 1.21 10.36 4.81
CA HIS A 153 1.10 11.01 3.50
C HIS A 153 1.47 12.50 3.54
N ALA A 154 1.14 13.22 4.62
CA ALA A 154 1.59 14.59 4.82
C ALA A 154 3.13 14.69 4.88
N ASN A 155 3.77 13.85 5.71
CA ASN A 155 5.23 13.82 5.84
C ASN A 155 5.92 13.38 4.54
N ARG A 156 5.30 12.45 3.79
CA ARG A 156 5.82 11.99 2.49
C ARG A 156 5.89 13.12 1.48
N ILE A 157 4.81 13.88 1.35
CA ILE A 157 4.72 15.01 0.43
C ILE A 157 5.76 16.06 0.81
N ALA A 158 5.85 16.42 2.09
CA ALA A 158 6.82 17.40 2.57
C ALA A 158 8.27 16.99 2.25
N GLY A 159 8.66 15.76 2.63
CA GLY A 159 10.02 15.28 2.39
C GLY A 159 10.37 15.11 0.91
N LEU A 160 9.40 14.69 0.06
CA LEU A 160 9.63 14.61 -1.38
C LEU A 160 9.86 15.99 -2.00
N ILE A 161 9.03 16.99 -1.63
CA ILE A 161 9.16 18.38 -2.10
C ILE A 161 10.50 18.98 -1.68
N GLU A 162 10.92 18.74 -0.43
CA GLU A 162 12.14 19.33 0.12
C GLU A 162 13.40 18.78 -0.57
N HIS A 163 13.42 17.49 -0.91
CA HIS A 163 14.66 16.82 -1.29
C HIS A 163 14.80 16.44 -2.76
N TYR A 164 13.71 16.46 -3.55
CA TYR A 164 13.77 15.99 -4.93
C TYR A 164 13.19 16.98 -5.94
N ALA A 165 14.00 17.35 -6.93
CA ALA A 165 13.63 18.32 -7.98
C ALA A 165 12.43 17.88 -8.85
N PHE A 166 12.15 16.58 -8.95
CA PHE A 166 10.99 16.08 -9.70
C PHE A 166 9.65 16.32 -8.99
N ALA A 167 9.67 16.63 -7.69
CA ALA A 167 8.51 16.66 -6.82
C ALA A 167 7.68 17.95 -7.01
N ASN A 168 7.09 18.12 -8.19
CA ASN A 168 6.14 19.19 -8.50
C ASN A 168 4.68 18.77 -8.23
N ASP A 169 3.75 19.70 -8.37
CA ASP A 169 2.33 19.46 -8.07
C ASP A 169 1.70 18.34 -8.92
N SER A 170 2.14 18.18 -10.18
CA SER A 170 1.66 17.11 -11.05
C SER A 170 2.15 15.74 -10.57
N ALA A 171 3.44 15.63 -10.23
CA ALA A 171 4.07 14.39 -9.75
C ALA A 171 3.48 13.93 -8.39
N LEU A 172 3.09 14.89 -7.55
CA LEU A 172 2.56 14.62 -6.21
C LEU A 172 1.03 14.56 -6.15
N ALA A 173 0.34 14.75 -7.28
CA ALA A 173 -1.12 14.70 -7.36
C ALA A 173 -1.68 13.37 -6.81
N TYR A 174 -0.97 12.26 -7.03
CA TYR A 174 -1.32 10.96 -6.44
C TYR A 174 -1.42 11.02 -4.90
N PHE A 175 -0.41 11.56 -4.23
CA PHE A 175 -0.36 11.61 -2.77
C PHE A 175 -1.36 12.60 -2.19
N ARG A 176 -1.52 13.76 -2.83
CA ARG A 176 -2.49 14.79 -2.40
C ARG A 176 -3.92 14.26 -2.46
N GLN A 177 -4.27 13.56 -3.53
CA GLN A 177 -5.61 13.00 -3.69
C GLN A 177 -5.91 11.92 -2.62
N ARG A 178 -4.93 11.06 -2.30
CA ARG A 178 -5.07 10.03 -1.26
C ARG A 178 -5.35 10.57 0.14
N LEU A 179 -4.89 11.78 0.47
CA LEU A 179 -5.20 12.42 1.76
C LEU A 179 -6.70 12.66 1.95
N ASN A 180 -7.43 12.90 0.86
CA ASN A 180 -8.87 13.21 0.90
C ASN A 180 -9.75 11.94 0.87
N GLU A 181 -9.28 10.86 0.24
CA GLU A 181 -10.02 9.61 0.05
C GLU A 181 -9.98 8.71 1.32
N ALA A 182 -8.84 8.64 2.01
CA ALA A 182 -8.60 7.69 3.11
C ALA A 182 -9.54 7.79 4.34
N PRO A 183 -9.98 8.98 4.83
CA PRO A 183 -10.66 9.06 6.13
C PRO A 183 -12.02 8.35 6.18
N LYS A 184 -12.78 8.35 5.08
CA LYS A 184 -14.13 7.75 5.04
C LYS A 184 -14.07 6.22 5.00
N GLU A 185 -13.12 5.67 4.26
CA GLU A 185 -12.96 4.23 4.09
C GLU A 185 -12.49 3.54 5.37
N VAL A 186 -11.61 4.21 6.11
CA VAL A 186 -11.05 3.73 7.38
C VAL A 186 -12.12 3.58 8.46
N ALA A 187 -12.97 4.59 8.64
CA ALA A 187 -14.00 4.57 9.68
C ALA A 187 -15.00 3.43 9.46
N PHE A 188 -15.39 3.19 8.21
CA PHE A 188 -16.28 2.10 7.84
C PHE A 188 -15.64 0.73 8.13
N GLY A 189 -14.42 0.50 7.65
CA GLY A 189 -13.71 -0.76 7.87
C GLY A 189 -13.43 -1.04 9.35
N LEU A 190 -13.04 -0.02 10.11
CA LEU A 190 -12.76 -0.16 11.55
C LEU A 190 -14.03 -0.54 12.31
N ASN A 191 -15.15 0.16 12.08
CA ASN A 191 -16.41 -0.17 12.73
C ASN A 191 -16.86 -1.59 12.40
N TYR A 192 -16.76 -2.02 11.13
CA TYR A 192 -17.06 -3.40 10.75
C TYR A 192 -16.26 -4.41 11.58
N VAL A 193 -14.94 -4.22 11.72
CA VAL A 193 -14.09 -5.14 12.48
C VAL A 193 -14.43 -5.12 13.97
N LEU A 194 -14.64 -3.95 14.55
CA LEU A 194 -15.01 -3.81 15.97
C LEU A 194 -16.40 -4.40 16.29
N ASP A 195 -17.33 -4.36 15.34
CA ASP A 195 -18.69 -4.90 15.50
C ASP A 195 -18.73 -6.43 15.34
N HIS A 196 -17.88 -7.00 14.47
CA HIS A 196 -17.93 -8.42 14.10
C HIS A 196 -16.88 -9.29 14.81
N ALA A 197 -15.83 -8.71 15.41
CA ALA A 197 -14.86 -9.40 16.24
C ALA A 197 -15.34 -9.53 17.70
N ASP A 198 -16.48 -10.20 17.87
CA ASP A 198 -17.22 -10.37 19.13
C ASP A 198 -16.66 -11.45 20.07
N THR A 199 -15.66 -12.22 19.62
CA THR A 199 -14.93 -13.19 20.44
C THR A 199 -13.45 -12.87 20.48
N LEU A 200 -12.74 -13.34 21.52
CA LEU A 200 -11.29 -13.19 21.61
C LEU A 200 -10.58 -13.79 20.40
N GLU A 201 -11.02 -14.96 19.93
CA GLU A 201 -10.49 -15.61 18.74
C GLU A 201 -10.60 -14.73 17.49
N LYS A 202 -11.76 -14.09 17.27
CA LYS A 202 -11.94 -13.17 16.14
C LYS A 202 -11.13 -11.88 16.29
N GLN A 203 -10.96 -11.39 17.52
CA GLN A 203 -10.08 -10.24 17.79
C GLN A 203 -8.63 -10.57 17.48
N ASP A 204 -8.15 -11.74 17.92
CA ASP A 204 -6.79 -12.22 17.67
C ASP A 204 -6.56 -12.43 16.18
N ALA A 205 -7.51 -13.04 15.47
CA ALA A 205 -7.46 -13.20 14.01
C ALA A 205 -7.41 -11.86 13.26
N SER A 206 -8.18 -10.87 13.72
CA SER A 206 -8.18 -9.52 13.14
C SER A 206 -6.84 -8.79 13.34
N VAL A 207 -6.25 -8.90 14.54
CA VAL A 207 -4.90 -8.37 14.83
C VAL A 207 -3.85 -9.09 13.98
N ALA A 208 -3.96 -10.41 13.82
CA ALA A 208 -3.05 -11.18 12.98
C ALA A 208 -3.19 -10.79 11.50
N ALA A 209 -4.39 -10.52 10.99
CA ALA A 209 -4.63 -10.06 9.63
C ALA A 209 -4.03 -8.66 9.38
N LEU A 210 -4.15 -7.75 10.35
CA LEU A 210 -3.51 -6.43 10.28
C LEU A 210 -1.98 -6.56 10.35
N THR A 211 -1.46 -7.43 11.19
CA THR A 211 -0.02 -7.74 11.30
C THR A 211 0.51 -8.30 9.98
N PHE A 212 -0.17 -9.28 9.38
CA PHE A 212 0.14 -9.80 8.06
C PHE A 212 0.23 -8.68 7.01
N LYS A 213 -0.71 -7.73 7.03
CA LYS A 213 -0.65 -6.59 6.11
C LYS A 213 0.58 -5.71 6.35
N THR A 214 0.97 -5.49 7.60
CA THR A 214 2.23 -4.77 7.89
C THR A 214 3.45 -5.52 7.37
N ASP A 215 3.47 -6.85 7.45
CA ASP A 215 4.55 -7.69 6.92
C ASP A 215 4.63 -7.59 5.39
N VAL A 216 3.49 -7.63 4.68
CA VAL A 216 3.43 -7.41 3.23
C VAL A 216 4.08 -6.08 2.83
N LEU A 217 3.82 -5.01 3.59
CA LEU A 217 4.39 -3.69 3.31
C LEU A 217 5.89 -3.63 3.64
N TRP A 218 6.30 -4.30 4.72
CA TRP A 218 7.69 -4.35 5.17
C TRP A 218 8.56 -5.16 4.19
N SER A 219 8.11 -6.33 3.77
CA SER A 219 8.86 -7.21 2.84
C SER A 219 9.13 -6.57 1.47
N GLN A 220 8.24 -5.68 0.99
CA GLN A 220 8.50 -4.90 -0.22
C GLN A 220 9.70 -3.96 -0.04
N LEU A 221 9.82 -3.34 1.12
CA LEU A 221 10.93 -2.42 1.42
C LEU A 221 12.23 -3.17 1.75
N ASP A 222 12.15 -4.35 2.36
CA ASP A 222 13.31 -5.24 2.53
C ASP A 222 13.90 -5.62 1.16
N ALA A 223 13.04 -6.04 0.22
CA ALA A 223 13.47 -6.41 -1.13
C ALA A 223 14.14 -5.23 -1.85
N LEU A 224 13.56 -4.03 -1.75
CA LEU A 224 14.15 -2.81 -2.30
C LEU A 224 15.48 -2.46 -1.63
N SER A 225 15.56 -2.53 -0.31
CA SER A 225 16.77 -2.22 0.45
C SER A 225 17.91 -3.17 0.09
N HIS A 226 17.63 -4.47 0.02
CA HIS A 226 18.61 -5.47 -0.35
C HIS A 226 19.15 -5.24 -1.78
N ALA A 227 18.24 -5.01 -2.73
CA ALA A 227 18.60 -4.90 -4.15
C ALA A 227 19.27 -3.56 -4.51
N TYR A 228 18.88 -2.45 -3.90
CA TYR A 228 19.28 -1.10 -4.33
C TYR A 228 19.99 -0.26 -3.27
N VAL A 229 20.08 -0.71 -2.02
CA VAL A 229 20.77 0.03 -0.93
C VAL A 229 21.98 -0.73 -0.42
N SER A 230 21.77 -1.85 0.27
CA SER A 230 22.84 -2.67 0.81
C SER A 230 22.34 -4.11 0.97
N PRO A 231 23.03 -5.12 0.39
CA PRO A 231 24.32 -5.03 -0.29
C PRO A 231 24.29 -4.46 -1.72
N GLY A 232 23.11 -4.13 -2.27
CA GLY A 232 22.99 -3.62 -3.64
C GLY A 232 23.02 -4.73 -4.71
N LEU A 233 22.49 -5.90 -4.35
CA LEU A 233 22.49 -7.09 -5.21
C LEU A 233 21.14 -7.23 -5.91
N ILE A 234 21.05 -6.72 -7.14
CA ILE A 234 19.84 -6.82 -7.95
C ILE A 234 19.66 -8.28 -8.39
N PRO A 235 18.54 -8.95 -8.04
CA PRO A 235 18.30 -10.32 -8.46
C PRO A 235 18.01 -10.38 -9.98
N PRO A 236 18.21 -11.54 -10.64
CA PRO A 236 17.80 -11.73 -12.02
C PRO A 236 16.32 -11.34 -12.24
N GLY A 237 16.07 -10.51 -13.26
CA GLY A 237 14.73 -9.97 -13.56
C GLY A 237 14.35 -8.70 -12.78
N GLY A 238 15.13 -8.27 -11.80
CA GLY A 238 15.02 -6.94 -11.20
C GLY A 238 15.50 -5.84 -12.15
N TRP A 239 14.94 -4.64 -12.03
CA TRP A 239 15.30 -3.50 -12.88
C TRP A 239 16.78 -3.12 -12.74
N ASP A 240 17.49 -3.00 -13.85
CA ASP A 240 18.96 -2.84 -13.92
C ASP A 240 19.44 -1.38 -13.82
N GLY A 241 18.52 -0.43 -13.70
CA GLY A 241 18.82 1.01 -13.67
C GLY A 241 18.86 1.68 -15.04
N ARG A 242 18.61 0.96 -16.14
CA ARG A 242 18.76 1.45 -17.52
C ARG A 242 17.50 1.27 -18.37
N GLU A 243 16.88 0.09 -18.34
CA GLU A 243 15.70 -0.17 -19.17
C GLU A 243 14.54 0.77 -18.79
N GLY A 244 13.84 1.35 -19.78
CA GLY A 244 12.70 2.22 -19.51
C GLY A 244 13.05 3.57 -18.85
N VAL A 245 14.31 4.02 -18.89
CA VAL A 245 14.68 5.40 -18.53
C VAL A 245 14.51 6.29 -19.75
N ILE A 246 13.77 7.39 -19.60
CA ILE A 246 13.56 8.38 -20.67
C ILE A 246 14.45 9.61 -20.43
N SER A 247 14.86 10.24 -21.53
CA SER A 247 15.75 11.42 -21.57
C SER A 247 15.02 12.72 -21.24
#